data_AF-A0A1I0A4Q5-F1
#
_entry.id   AF-A0A1I0A4Q5-F1
#
_cell.length_a   1.000
_cell.length_b   1.000
_cell.length_c   1.000
_cell.angle_alpha   90.00
_cell.angle_beta   90.00
_cell.angle_gamma   90.00
#
_symmetry.space_group_name_H-M   'P 1'
#
loop_
_entity.id
_entity.type
_entity.pdbx_description
1 polymer ?
#
loop_
_entity_poly.entity_id
_entity_poly.type
_entity_poly.pdbx_seq_one_letter_code
_entity_poly.pdbx_strand_id
1 'polypeptide(L)'
;MWEARGRFWCFLFGMKQCILSNGKKEQGINYPITQAENQKFLLQNWFYNHNINDIPTYYFIAFSDPSTIIEVKGDQQSIADVVAHGEQIPQMIINKDSELPNRFQDYKLGKVILKECGEFDFDILGNFQVTAKDVMPGGNVKNVGGLE
;
A
#
# COMPACT_ATOMS: atom_id res chain seq x y z
N MET A 1 -22.81 26.15 -14.19
CA MET A 1 -22.35 26.30 -12.79
C MET A 1 -21.86 24.92 -12.36
N TRP A 2 -20.54 24.69 -12.43
CA TRP A 2 -19.95 23.37 -12.14
C TRP A 2 -19.58 23.32 -10.66
N GLU A 3 -20.32 22.55 -9.87
CA GLU A 3 -20.00 22.31 -8.47
C GLU A 3 -19.01 21.12 -8.42
N ALA A 4 -17.71 21.43 -8.49
CA ALA A 4 -16.64 20.44 -8.40
C ALA A 4 -16.58 19.90 -6.96
N ARG A 5 -17.35 18.85 -6.68
CA ARG A 5 -17.26 18.08 -5.44
C ARG A 5 -16.04 17.15 -5.52
N GLY A 6 -14.85 17.72 -5.49
CA GLY A 6 -13.59 16.98 -5.53
C GLY A 6 -13.25 16.31 -4.20
N ARG A 7 -12.72 15.09 -4.26
CA ARG A 7 -11.99 14.50 -3.13
C ARG A 7 -10.57 15.07 -3.12
N PHE A 8 -10.12 15.52 -1.96
CA PHE A 8 -8.82 16.17 -1.82
C PHE A 8 -8.04 15.54 -0.66
N TRP A 9 -6.73 15.42 -0.84
CA TRP A 9 -5.77 14.98 0.16
C TRP A 9 -4.74 16.10 0.40
N CYS A 10 -4.63 16.56 1.64
CA CYS A 10 -3.63 17.54 2.08
C CYS A 10 -2.50 16.85 2.82
N PHE A 11 -1.27 17.10 2.43
CA PHE A 11 -0.08 16.69 3.17
C PHE A 11 0.48 17.87 3.95
N LEU A 12 0.46 17.78 5.28
CA LEU A 12 1.09 18.74 6.19
C LEU A 12 2.49 18.20 6.55
N PHE A 13 3.49 18.53 5.75
CA PHE A 13 4.81 17.91 5.83
C PHE A 13 5.47 18.08 7.21
N GLY A 14 5.52 19.32 7.72
CA GLY A 14 6.16 19.63 9.01
C GLY A 14 5.47 18.99 10.23
N MET A 15 4.21 18.56 10.09
CA MET A 15 3.44 17.96 11.18
C MET A 15 3.26 16.45 11.02
N LYS A 16 3.78 15.84 9.94
CA LYS A 16 3.53 14.45 9.57
C LYS A 16 2.03 14.09 9.69
N GLN A 17 1.17 14.93 9.12
CA GLN A 17 -0.27 14.74 9.14
C GLN A 17 -0.83 14.78 7.72
N CYS A 18 -1.87 14.00 7.47
CA CYS A 18 -2.63 14.07 6.24
C CYS A 18 -4.11 14.35 6.53
N ILE A 19 -4.74 15.18 5.70
CA ILE A 19 -6.16 15.52 5.80
C ILE A 19 -6.84 15.02 4.53
N LEU A 20 -7.90 14.26 4.70
CA LEU A 20 -8.78 13.84 3.63
C LEU A 20 -10.06 14.68 3.67
N SER A 21 -10.43 15.25 2.53
CA SER A 21 -11.68 15.98 2.35
C SER A 21 -12.49 15.40 1.19
N ASN A 22 -13.81 15.40 1.34
CA ASN A 22 -14.74 15.06 0.27
C ASN A 22 -15.57 16.29 -0.18
N GLY A 23 -15.07 17.50 0.11
CA GLY A 23 -15.76 18.76 -0.15
C GLY A 23 -16.85 19.12 0.86
N LYS A 24 -17.25 18.20 1.75
CA LYS A 24 -18.24 18.45 2.82
C LYS A 24 -17.67 18.32 4.22
N LYS A 25 -16.74 17.38 4.41
CA LYS A 25 -16.12 17.08 5.69
C LYS A 25 -14.64 16.83 5.49
N GLU A 26 -13.85 17.41 6.37
CA GLU A 26 -12.43 17.10 6.52
C GLU A 26 -12.24 16.11 7.66
N GLN A 27 -11.33 15.16 7.45
CA GLN A 27 -10.91 14.21 8.47
C GLN A 27 -9.39 14.08 8.45
N GLY A 28 -8.79 14.14 9.63
CA GLY A 28 -7.39 13.78 9.81
C GLY A 28 -7.23 12.28 9.64
N ILE A 29 -6.22 11.88 8.89
CA ILE A 29 -5.84 10.50 8.68
C ILE A 29 -4.35 10.33 8.93
N ASN A 30 -3.93 9.09 9.10
CA ASN A 30 -2.53 8.76 9.26
C ASN A 30 -1.72 9.20 8.04
N TYR A 31 -0.51 9.68 8.30
CA TYR A 31 0.41 10.11 7.26
C TYR A 31 0.93 8.89 6.49
N PRO A 32 0.57 8.73 5.20
CA PRO A 32 0.84 7.49 4.47
C PRO A 32 2.33 7.26 4.21
N ILE A 33 3.14 8.32 4.24
CA ILE A 33 4.61 8.21 4.12
C ILE A 33 5.21 7.50 5.32
N THR A 34 4.75 7.81 6.54
CA THR A 34 5.21 7.08 7.74
C THR A 34 4.89 5.59 7.61
N GLN A 35 3.72 5.25 7.04
CA GLN A 35 3.35 3.86 6.82
C GLN A 35 4.31 3.16 5.84
N ALA A 36 4.65 3.82 4.73
CA ALA A 36 5.58 3.29 3.74
C ALA A 36 7.02 3.19 4.27
N GLU A 37 7.49 4.20 5.02
CA GLU A 37 8.79 4.19 5.70
C GLU A 37 8.93 3.01 6.66
N ASN A 38 7.88 2.74 7.46
CA ASN A 38 7.86 1.60 8.37
C ASN A 38 7.90 0.26 7.62
N GLN A 39 7.15 0.13 6.53
CA GLN A 39 7.17 -1.08 5.70
C GLN A 39 8.54 -1.32 5.08
N LYS A 40 9.18 -0.25 4.56
CA LYS A 40 10.56 -0.31 4.08
C LYS A 40 11.51 -0.79 5.18
N PHE A 41 11.43 -0.21 6.38
CA PHE A 41 12.28 -0.60 7.51
C PHE A 41 12.09 -2.08 7.90
N LEU A 42 10.84 -2.55 8.00
CA LEU A 42 10.54 -3.93 8.33
C LEU A 42 11.08 -4.91 7.27
N LEU A 43 10.93 -4.56 5.98
CA LEU A 43 11.46 -5.35 4.88
C LEU A 43 13.00 -5.39 4.90
N GLN A 44 13.66 -4.27 5.16
CA GLN A 44 15.12 -4.21 5.29
C GLN A 44 15.62 -5.04 6.47
N ASN A 45 14.94 -5.01 7.61
CA ASN A 45 15.25 -5.90 8.74
C ASN A 45 15.05 -7.38 8.36
N TRP A 46 14.01 -7.69 7.61
CA TRP A 46 13.80 -9.05 7.11
C TRP A 46 14.94 -9.49 6.20
N PHE A 47 15.42 -8.64 5.28
CA PHE A 47 16.59 -8.95 4.45
C PHE A 47 17.85 -9.21 5.29
N TYR A 48 18.11 -8.35 6.27
CA TYR A 48 19.25 -8.50 7.19
C TYR A 48 19.22 -9.85 7.92
N ASN A 49 18.05 -10.24 8.45
CA ASN A 49 17.87 -11.52 9.14
C ASN A 49 18.10 -12.74 8.23
N HIS A 50 17.99 -12.57 6.92
CA HIS A 50 18.23 -13.62 5.92
C HIS A 50 19.63 -13.54 5.26
N ASN A 51 20.55 -12.74 5.81
CA ASN A 51 21.89 -12.52 5.26
C ASN A 51 21.85 -12.01 3.80
N ILE A 52 20.89 -11.13 3.55
CA ILE A 52 20.77 -10.38 2.31
C ILE A 52 21.04 -8.92 2.67
N ASN A 53 22.25 -8.46 2.40
CA ASN A 53 22.69 -7.11 2.70
C ASN A 53 22.66 -6.24 1.45
N ASP A 54 22.63 -4.92 1.64
CA ASP A 54 22.82 -3.91 0.59
C ASP A 54 21.74 -3.89 -0.52
N ILE A 55 20.51 -4.32 -0.24
CA ILE A 55 19.39 -4.12 -1.17
C ILE A 55 18.82 -2.71 -1.00
N PRO A 56 18.95 -1.84 -2.02
CA PRO A 56 18.31 -0.54 -2.00
C PRO A 56 16.79 -0.74 -2.11
N THR A 57 16.06 -0.28 -1.09
CA THR A 57 14.60 -0.39 -1.02
C THR A 57 13.99 1.01 -1.14
N TYR A 58 13.12 1.19 -2.13
CA TYR A 58 12.39 2.43 -2.37
C TYR A 58 10.90 2.18 -2.22
N TYR A 59 10.15 3.23 -1.90
CA TYR A 59 8.69 3.17 -1.81
C TYR A 59 8.08 4.30 -2.63
N PHE A 60 6.89 4.04 -3.14
CA PHE A 60 6.05 5.03 -3.79
C PHE A 60 4.63 4.89 -3.25
N ILE A 61 3.92 6.00 -3.16
CA ILE A 61 2.55 6.08 -2.67
C ILE A 61 1.68 6.49 -3.85
N ALA A 62 0.71 5.65 -4.15
CA ALA A 62 -0.17 5.81 -5.28
C ALA A 62 -1.59 6.16 -4.82
N PHE A 63 -2.15 7.23 -5.37
CA PHE A 63 -3.58 7.49 -5.30
C PHE A 63 -4.27 6.91 -6.54
N SER A 64 -5.14 5.92 -6.31
CA SER A 64 -5.83 5.20 -7.39
C SER A 64 -6.89 6.04 -8.11
N ASP A 65 -7.46 7.03 -7.41
CA ASP A 65 -8.45 7.91 -8.00
C ASP A 65 -7.76 9.12 -8.65
N PRO A 66 -7.76 9.23 -9.99
CA PRO A 66 -7.11 10.33 -10.71
C PRO A 66 -7.80 11.69 -10.48
N SER A 67 -9.03 11.70 -9.97
CA SER A 67 -9.74 12.93 -9.61
C SER A 67 -9.35 13.48 -8.23
N THR A 68 -8.49 12.76 -7.50
CA THR A 68 -7.99 13.20 -6.19
C THR A 68 -7.09 14.42 -6.35
N ILE A 69 -7.39 15.52 -5.69
CA ILE A 69 -6.47 16.66 -5.67
C ILE A 69 -5.47 16.46 -4.53
N ILE A 70 -4.18 16.41 -4.87
CA ILE A 70 -3.09 16.31 -3.89
C ILE A 70 -2.54 17.72 -3.64
N GLU A 71 -2.72 18.24 -2.43
CA GLU A 71 -2.11 19.49 -2.00
C GLU A 71 -1.02 19.22 -0.96
N VAL A 72 0.06 19.99 -1.01
CA VAL A 72 1.16 19.89 -0.05
C VAL A 72 1.38 21.24 0.61
N LYS A 73 1.40 21.24 1.94
CA LYS A 73 1.83 22.40 2.75
C LYS A 73 3.19 22.07 3.37
N GLY A 74 4.22 22.80 2.94
CA GLY A 74 5.61 22.60 3.35
C GLY A 74 6.48 22.18 2.16
N ASP A 75 7.27 21.12 2.33
CA ASP A 75 8.19 20.64 1.30
C ASP A 75 7.47 19.84 0.22
N GLN A 76 7.09 20.53 -0.86
CA GLN A 76 6.40 19.92 -1.99
C GLN A 76 7.28 18.96 -2.78
N GLN A 77 8.59 19.22 -2.89
CA GLN A 77 9.48 18.39 -3.70
C GLN A 77 9.65 17.01 -3.07
N SER A 78 9.93 16.96 -1.77
CA SER A 78 10.06 15.69 -1.03
C SER A 78 8.80 14.83 -1.10
N ILE A 79 7.61 15.45 -1.17
CA ILE A 79 6.35 14.73 -1.33
C ILE A 79 6.16 14.25 -2.77
N ALA A 80 6.42 15.10 -3.77
CA ALA A 80 6.26 14.77 -5.19
C ALA A 80 7.19 13.64 -5.64
N ASP A 81 8.36 13.49 -5.01
CA ASP A 81 9.32 12.43 -5.32
C ASP A 81 8.81 11.02 -4.95
N VAL A 82 7.85 10.91 -4.03
CA VAL A 82 7.35 9.62 -3.53
C VAL A 82 5.83 9.45 -3.59
N VAL A 83 5.06 10.52 -3.83
CA VAL A 83 3.60 10.51 -3.88
C VAL A 83 3.12 10.93 -5.26
N ALA A 84 2.29 10.11 -5.89
CA ALA A 84 1.72 10.42 -7.20
C ALA A 84 0.36 9.74 -7.42
N HIS A 85 -0.27 10.07 -8.54
CA HIS A 85 -1.40 9.28 -9.03
C HIS A 85 -0.90 7.93 -9.58
N GLY A 86 -1.76 6.91 -9.49
CA GLY A 86 -1.41 5.54 -9.89
C GLY A 86 -0.84 5.43 -11.31
N GLU A 87 -1.33 6.25 -12.24
CA GLU A 87 -0.86 6.30 -13.63
C GLU A 87 0.60 6.77 -13.79
N GLN A 88 1.13 7.51 -12.82
CA GLN A 88 2.50 8.05 -12.87
C GLN A 88 3.54 7.11 -12.24
N ILE A 89 3.10 6.16 -11.41
CA ILE A 89 3.97 5.23 -10.69
C ILE A 89 4.88 4.42 -11.63
N PRO A 90 4.42 3.87 -12.77
CA PRO A 90 5.31 3.17 -13.69
C PRO A 90 6.48 4.02 -14.16
N GLN A 91 6.23 5.30 -14.47
CA GLN A 91 7.29 6.21 -14.90
C GLN A 91 8.27 6.53 -13.77
N MET A 92 7.77 6.72 -12.54
CA MET A 92 8.63 6.92 -11.36
C MET A 92 9.55 5.72 -11.11
N ILE A 93 9.04 4.50 -11.29
CA ILE A 93 9.84 3.27 -11.18
C ILE A 93 10.94 3.25 -12.25
N ILE A 94 10.61 3.54 -13.51
CA ILE A 94 11.58 3.58 -14.61
C ILE A 94 12.68 4.62 -14.33
N ASN A 95 12.30 5.82 -13.90
CA ASN A 95 13.24 6.88 -13.58
C ASN A 95 14.17 6.45 -12.43
N LYS A 96 13.61 5.87 -11.37
CA LYS A 96 14.40 5.38 -10.24
C LYS A 96 15.34 4.24 -10.64
N ASP A 97 14.87 3.28 -11.44
CA ASP A 97 15.69 2.16 -11.94
C ASP A 97 16.88 2.66 -12.76
N SER A 98 16.69 3.73 -13.54
CA SER A 98 17.76 4.32 -14.35
C SER A 98 18.88 4.98 -13.53
N GLU A 99 18.61 5.35 -12.28
CA GLU A 99 19.58 5.94 -11.35
C GLU A 99 20.42 4.89 -10.61
N LEU A 100 20.02 3.60 -10.63
CA LEU A 100 20.64 2.57 -9.80
C LEU A 100 21.92 2.02 -10.45
N PRO A 101 23.06 2.01 -9.72
CA PRO A 101 24.25 1.32 -10.20
C PRO A 101 24.00 -0.19 -10.16
N ASN A 102 24.37 -0.86 -11.26
CA ASN A 102 24.42 -2.30 -11.54
C ASN A 102 23.53 -3.24 -10.69
N ARG A 103 22.70 -4.03 -11.38
CA ARG A 103 21.68 -4.91 -10.79
C ARG A 103 22.26 -5.89 -9.76
N PHE A 104 21.72 -5.87 -8.54
CA PHE A 104 22.05 -6.83 -7.48
C PHE A 104 21.72 -8.27 -7.93
N GLN A 105 22.32 -9.28 -7.29
CA GLN A 105 22.00 -10.69 -7.56
C GLN A 105 20.58 -11.03 -7.07
N ASP A 106 19.61 -10.88 -7.97
CA ASP A 106 18.20 -11.20 -7.82
C ASP A 106 17.92 -12.68 -7.51
N TYR A 107 18.77 -13.60 -7.98
CA TYR A 107 18.58 -15.04 -7.79
C TYR A 107 18.56 -15.47 -6.32
N LYS A 108 19.49 -14.95 -5.49
CA LYS A 108 19.54 -15.29 -4.05
C LYS A 108 18.31 -14.77 -3.34
N LEU A 109 17.88 -13.55 -3.67
CA LEU A 109 16.67 -12.94 -3.15
C LEU A 109 15.44 -13.77 -3.51
N GLY A 110 15.28 -14.12 -4.79
CA GLY A 110 14.16 -14.93 -5.27
C GLY A 110 14.07 -16.29 -4.57
N LYS A 111 15.21 -16.96 -4.34
CA LYS A 111 15.25 -18.21 -3.57
C LYS A 111 14.79 -18.06 -2.13
N VAL A 112 15.23 -17.02 -1.44
CA VAL A 112 14.84 -16.79 -0.05
C VAL A 112 13.35 -16.46 0.03
N ILE A 113 12.86 -15.58 -0.85
CA ILE A 113 11.43 -15.27 -0.92
C ILE A 113 10.62 -16.54 -1.15
N LEU A 114 10.96 -17.35 -2.16
CA LEU A 114 10.23 -18.60 -2.46
C LEU A 114 10.30 -19.62 -1.32
N LYS A 115 11.42 -19.67 -0.58
CA LYS A 115 11.57 -20.57 0.56
C LYS A 115 10.67 -20.18 1.74
N GLU A 116 10.55 -18.88 2.02
CA GLU A 116 9.73 -18.35 3.12
C GLU A 116 8.26 -18.16 2.72
N CYS A 117 7.97 -18.06 1.41
CA CYS A 117 6.61 -18.13 0.86
C CYS A 117 6.07 -19.56 0.96
N GLY A 118 5.60 -19.93 2.15
CA GLY A 118 4.75 -21.10 2.37
C GLY A 118 3.27 -20.78 2.19
N GLU A 119 2.45 -21.82 1.99
CA GLU A 119 1.01 -21.69 2.20
C GLU A 119 0.78 -21.33 3.67
N PHE A 120 0.08 -20.21 3.91
CA PHE A 120 -0.38 -19.84 5.24
C PHE A 120 -1.53 -20.77 5.62
N ASP A 121 -1.21 -22.03 5.93
CA ASP A 121 -2.15 -23.02 6.44
C ASP A 121 -2.27 -22.83 7.95
N PHE A 122 -3.21 -21.98 8.34
CA PHE A 122 -3.51 -21.68 9.72
C PHE A 122 -4.97 -21.99 9.98
N ASP A 123 -5.22 -22.93 10.89
CA ASP A 123 -6.57 -23.25 11.35
C ASP A 123 -7.10 -22.13 12.25
N ILE A 124 -7.59 -21.06 11.62
CA ILE A 124 -8.20 -19.90 12.31
C ILE A 124 -9.27 -20.39 13.28
N LEU A 125 -10.06 -21.39 12.89
CA LEU A 125 -11.15 -21.90 13.70
C LEU A 125 -10.62 -22.63 14.93
N GLY A 126 -9.66 -23.54 14.76
CA GLY A 126 -8.99 -24.23 15.86
C GLY A 126 -8.30 -23.27 16.83
N ASN A 127 -7.68 -22.20 16.32
CA ASN A 127 -6.95 -21.25 17.15
C ASN A 127 -7.85 -20.40 18.06
N PHE A 128 -9.09 -20.16 17.64
CA PHE A 128 -10.11 -19.48 18.45
C PHE A 128 -11.10 -20.46 19.12
N GLN A 129 -10.83 -21.77 19.06
CA GLN A 129 -11.73 -22.83 19.54
C GLN A 129 -13.15 -22.72 18.95
N VAL A 130 -13.26 -22.15 17.77
CA VAL A 130 -14.52 -21.97 17.05
C VAL A 130 -14.82 -23.27 16.32
N THR A 131 -15.97 -23.86 16.60
CA THR A 131 -16.43 -25.05 15.89
C THR A 131 -17.32 -24.65 14.71
N ALA A 132 -17.54 -25.56 13.77
CA ALA A 132 -18.45 -25.33 12.63
C ALA A 132 -19.90 -24.96 13.06
N LYS A 133 -20.27 -25.20 14.32
CA LYS A 133 -21.57 -24.82 14.90
C LYS A 133 -21.63 -23.34 15.32
N ASP A 134 -20.47 -22.76 15.62
CA ASP A 134 -20.31 -21.36 16.05
C ASP A 134 -20.23 -20.41 14.84
N VAL A 135 -19.91 -20.96 13.66
CA VAL A 135 -19.93 -20.24 12.39
C VAL A 135 -21.35 -20.28 11.84
N MET A 136 -22.06 -19.15 11.89
CA MET A 136 -23.34 -19.01 11.20
C MET A 136 -23.12 -19.15 9.68
N PRO A 137 -23.79 -20.09 8.99
CA PRO A 137 -23.71 -20.18 7.54
C PRO A 137 -24.14 -18.86 6.91
N GLY A 138 -23.29 -18.29 6.05
CA GLY A 138 -23.66 -17.14 5.23
C GLY A 138 -24.93 -17.46 4.45
N GLY A 139 -25.89 -16.52 4.44
CA GLY A 139 -27.22 -16.72 3.89
C GLY A 139 -27.21 -17.36 2.49
N ASN A 140 -28.04 -18.39 2.31
CA ASN A 140 -28.24 -19.07 1.04
C ASN A 140 -28.46 -18.06 -0.10
N VAL A 141 -27.55 -18.02 -1.07
CA VAL A 141 -27.89 -17.52 -2.41
C VAL A 141 -28.93 -18.50 -2.96
N LYS A 142 -30.21 -18.13 -2.82
CA LYS A 142 -31.30 -18.89 -3.43
C LYS A 142 -31.10 -18.87 -4.95
N ASN A 143 -31.05 -20.07 -5.52
CA ASN A 143 -31.19 -20.40 -6.94
C ASN A 143 -31.65 -19.25 -7.84
N VAL A 144 -30.77 -18.80 -8.73
CA VAL A 144 -31.17 -18.26 -10.04
C VAL A 144 -31.44 -19.46 -10.96
N GLY A 145 -32.70 -19.83 -11.08
CA GLY A 145 -33.14 -20.92 -11.95
C GLY A 145 -34.65 -21.08 -11.89
N GLY A 146 -35.36 -20.35 -12.75
CA GLY A 146 -36.82 -20.40 -12.86
C GLY A 146 -37.37 -19.33 -13.80
N LEU A 147 -37.15 -19.51 -15.10
CA LEU A 147 -37.99 -18.95 -16.16
C LEU A 147 -38.29 -20.08 -17.15
N GLU A 148 -39.33 -20.85 -16.86
CA GLU A 148 -40.27 -21.44 -17.83
C GLU A 148 -41.67 -21.41 -17.20
#